data_AF-A0A541C715-F1
#
_entry.id   AF-A0A541C715-F1
#
_cell.length_a   1.000
_cell.length_b   1.000
_cell.length_c   1.000
_cell.angle_alpha   90.00
_cell.angle_beta   90.00
_cell.angle_gamma   90.00
#
_symmetry.space_group_name_H-M   'P 1'
#
loop_
_entity.id
_entity.type
_entity.pdbx_description
1 polymer ?
#
loop_
_entity_poly.entity_id
_entity_poly.type
_entity_poly.pdbx_seq_one_letter_code
_entity_poly.pdbx_strand_id
1 'polypeptide(L)' 'MGRDFSHIARRCERAVVAAYRELRAHGAADPEAFRACTTLYRIHHPEASVSEARLLVAEWIDHHVVRRSTAPTPGCACD' A
#
# COMPACT_ATOMS: atom_id res chain seq x y z
N MET A 1 -6.21 -9.79 -13.32
CA MET A 1 -7.16 -10.48 -12.41
C MET A 1 -7.37 -9.56 -11.21
N GLY A 2 -8.31 -8.62 -11.29
CA GLY A 2 -8.48 -7.55 -10.30
C GLY A 2 -9.89 -7.58 -9.72
N ARG A 3 -10.06 -8.21 -8.54
CA ARG A 3 -11.33 -8.18 -7.79
C ARG A 3 -11.18 -8.17 -6.25
N ASP A 4 -9.98 -8.21 -5.69
CA ASP A 4 -9.78 -8.31 -4.22
C ASP A 4 -9.45 -6.99 -3.52
N PHE A 5 -9.92 -5.85 -4.03
CA PHE A 5 -9.70 -4.55 -3.38
C PHE A 5 -10.98 -3.74 -3.13
N SER A 6 -12.15 -4.29 -3.47
CA SER A 6 -13.43 -3.59 -3.30
C SER A 6 -13.76 -3.30 -1.83
N HIS A 7 -13.17 -4.05 -0.89
CA HIS A 7 -13.33 -3.85 0.55
C HIS A 7 -12.37 -2.77 1.12
N ILE A 8 -11.32 -2.38 0.38
CA ILE A 8 -10.39 -1.34 0.81
C ILE A 8 -11.02 0.03 0.50
N ALA A 9 -11.62 0.67 1.50
CA ALA A 9 -12.36 1.92 1.31
C ALA A 9 -11.46 3.04 0.75
N ARG A 10 -10.28 3.26 1.35
CA ARG A 10 -9.40 4.39 1.04
C ARG A 10 -8.68 4.22 -0.29
N ARG A 11 -8.59 5.30 -1.08
CA ARG A 11 -7.96 5.28 -2.42
C ARG A 11 -6.46 5.04 -2.35
N CYS A 12 -5.74 5.73 -1.47
CA CYS A 12 -4.28 5.61 -1.35
C CYS A 12 -3.85 4.22 -0.89
N GLU A 13 -4.58 3.69 0.11
CA GLU A 13 -4.39 2.32 0.60
C GLU A 13 -4.59 1.31 -0.53
N ARG A 14 -5.71 1.44 -1.27
CA ARG A 14 -6.02 0.58 -2.41
C ARG A 14 -4.96 0.65 -3.51
N ALA A 15 -4.50 1.85 -3.84
CA ALA A 15 -3.48 2.08 -4.86
C ALA A 15 -2.14 1.42 -4.46
N VAL A 16 -1.72 1.59 -3.21
CA VAL A 16 -0.49 0.98 -2.69
C VAL A 16 -0.57 -0.54 -2.70
N VAL A 17 -1.65 -1.14 -2.18
CA VAL A 17 -1.79 -2.60 -2.11
C VAL A 17 -1.88 -3.21 -3.52
N ALA A 18 -2.59 -2.55 -4.44
CA ALA A 18 -2.67 -2.98 -5.83
C ALA A 18 -1.29 -2.94 -6.51
N ALA A 19 -0.58 -1.81 -6.41
CA ALA A 19 0.75 -1.64 -6.99
C ALA A 19 1.75 -2.66 -6.42
N TYR A 20 1.72 -2.91 -5.11
CA TYR A 20 2.60 -3.89 -4.47
C TYR A 20 2.39 -5.30 -5.02
N ARG A 21 1.13 -5.73 -5.15
CA ARG A 21 0.80 -7.06 -5.71
C ARG A 21 1.19 -7.16 -7.18
N GLU A 22 0.98 -6.10 -7.95
CA GLU A 22 1.34 -6.05 -9.38
C GLU A 22 2.85 -6.13 -9.58
N LEU A 23 3.64 -5.33 -8.85
CA LEU A 23 5.10 -5.39 -8.90
C LEU A 23 5.63 -6.79 -8.59
N ARG A 24 5.08 -7.45 -7.56
CA ARG A 24 5.44 -8.83 -7.22
C ARG A 24 5.03 -9.83 -8.31
N ALA A 25 3.84 -9.67 -8.90
CA ALA A 25 3.40 -10.51 -10.01
C ALA A 25 4.30 -10.38 -11.24
N HIS A 26 4.95 -9.23 -11.41
CA HIS A 26 5.95 -8.97 -12.45
C HIS A 26 7.39 -9.30 -12.04
N GLY A 27 7.60 -9.94 -10.88
CA GLY A 27 8.89 -10.46 -10.44
C GLY A 27 9.75 -9.50 -9.61
N ALA A 28 9.23 -8.34 -9.20
CA ALA A 28 9.94 -7.47 -8.27
C ALA A 28 10.07 -8.13 -6.89
N ALA A 29 11.26 -8.01 -6.28
CA ALA A 29 11.50 -8.50 -4.93
C ALA A 29 10.77 -7.64 -3.89
N ASP A 30 10.38 -8.24 -2.75
CA ASP A 30 9.60 -7.55 -1.71
C ASP A 30 10.23 -6.21 -1.23
N PRO A 31 11.56 -6.10 -1.00
CA PRO A 31 12.17 -4.84 -0.59
C PRO A 31 12.09 -3.75 -1.67
N GLU A 32 12.16 -4.13 -2.95
CA GLU A 32 12.07 -3.22 -4.08
C GLU A 32 10.63 -2.74 -4.27
N ALA A 33 9.67 -3.67 -4.28
CA ALA A 33 8.25 -3.36 -4.37
C ALA A 33 7.79 -2.46 -3.21
N PHE A 34 8.28 -2.71 -1.99
CA PHE A 34 8.01 -1.88 -0.82
C PHE A 34 8.53 -0.44 -0.99
N ARG A 35 9.78 -0.29 -1.47
CA ARG A 35 10.37 1.05 -1.73
C ARG A 35 9.59 1.79 -2.80
N ALA A 36 9.21 1.11 -3.89
CA ALA A 36 8.41 1.70 -4.96
C ALA A 36 7.04 2.19 -4.43
N CYS A 37 6.37 1.38 -3.60
CA CYS A 37 5.09 1.76 -3.00
C CYS A 37 5.21 2.93 -2.01
N THR A 38 6.31 2.99 -1.24
CA THR A 38 6.62 4.13 -0.36
C THR A 38 6.80 5.41 -1.19
N THR A 39 7.53 5.33 -2.31
CA THR A 39 7.70 6.47 -3.23
C THR A 39 6.37 6.88 -3.86
N LEU A 40 5.58 5.93 -4.35
CA LEU A 40 4.25 6.18 -4.92
C LEU A 40 3.35 6.93 -3.93
N TYR A 41 3.30 6.48 -2.67
CA TYR A 41 2.53 7.14 -1.63
C TYR A 41 2.96 8.60 -1.44
N ARG A 42 4.27 8.86 -1.39
CA ARG A 42 4.82 10.22 -1.20
C ARG A 42 4.67 11.15 -2.41
N ILE A 43 4.50 10.61 -3.61
CA ILE A 43 4.16 11.45 -4.78
C ILE A 43 2.77 12.06 -4.59
N HIS A 44 1.85 11.33 -3.97
CA HIS A 44 0.51 11.82 -3.66
C HIS A 44 0.43 12.58 -2.33
N HIS A 45 1.25 12.20 -1.35
CA HIS A 45 1.38 12.82 -0.03
C HIS A 45 2.80 13.40 0.17
N PRO A 46 3.16 14.50 -0.53
CA PRO A 46 4.47 15.13 -0.38
C PRO A 46 4.71 15.65 1.05
N GLU A 47 3.64 15.95 1.79
CA GLU A 47 3.65 16.38 3.19
C GLU A 47 4.06 15.27 4.17
N ALA A 48 3.89 14.01 3.80
CA ALA A 48 4.24 12.89 4.66
C ALA A 48 5.77 12.70 4.73
N SER A 49 6.29 12.58 5.95
CA SER A 49 7.69 12.22 6.13
C SER A 49 7.99 10.82 5.59
N VAL A 50 9.27 10.55 5.30
CA VAL A 50 9.70 9.22 4.82
C VAL A 50 9.37 8.13 5.85
N SER A 51 9.51 8.43 7.14
CA SER A 51 9.23 7.48 8.21
C SER A 51 7.75 7.14 8.32
N GLU A 52 6.87 8.15 8.30
CA GLU A 52 5.42 7.96 8.32
C GLU A 52 4.94 7.17 7.11
N ALA A 53 5.42 7.53 5.91
CA ALA A 53 5.10 6.82 4.68
C ALA A 53 5.48 5.33 4.77
N ARG A 54 6.68 5.02 5.27
CA ARG A 54 7.12 3.63 5.43
C ARG A 54 6.27 2.85 6.42
N LEU A 55 5.91 3.45 7.55
CA LEU A 55 5.08 2.80 8.58
C LEU A 55 3.68 2.51 8.04
N LEU A 56 3.04 3.48 7.40
CA LEU A 56 1.71 3.31 6.80
C LEU A 56 1.71 2.24 5.70
N VAL A 57 2.66 2.32 4.76
CA VAL A 57 2.77 1.35 3.67
C VAL A 57 3.07 -0.05 4.19
N ALA A 58 3.92 -0.18 5.22
CA ALA A 58 4.22 -1.46 5.84
C ALA A 58 2.97 -2.08 6.49
N GLU A 59 2.20 -1.29 7.24
CA GLU A 59 0.97 -1.76 7.87
C GLU A 59 -0.04 -2.24 6.83
N TRP A 60 -0.22 -1.50 5.72
CA TRP A 60 -1.14 -1.90 4.66
C TRP A 60 -0.72 -3.19 3.95
N ILE A 61 0.58 -3.34 3.66
CA ILE A 61 1.10 -4.57 3.03
C ILE A 61 0.97 -5.75 4.00
N ASP A 62 1.35 -5.58 5.25
CA ASP A 62 1.19 -6.62 6.26
C ASP A 62 -0.29 -7.02 6.39
N HIS A 63 -1.19 -6.06 6.55
CA HIS A 63 -2.61 -6.33 6.73
C HIS A 63 -3.25 -7.05 5.53
N HIS A 64 -3.06 -6.52 4.32
CA HIS A 64 -3.79 -6.98 3.13
C HIS A 64 -3.07 -8.07 2.35
N VAL A 65 -1.74 -8.16 2.44
CA VAL A 65 -0.95 -9.08 1.62
C VAL A 65 -0.43 -10.25 2.45
N VAL A 66 0.09 -9.97 3.65
CA VAL A 66 0.63 -11.01 4.55
C VAL A 66 -0.51 -11.68 5.31
N ARG A 67 -1.25 -10.92 6.12
CA ARG A 67 -2.39 -11.40 6.91
C ARG A 67 -3.65 -11.66 6.09
N ARG A 68 -3.80 -10.99 4.93
CA ARG A 68 -4.98 -11.05 4.05
C ARG A 68 -6.29 -10.75 4.78
N SER A 69 -6.23 -9.85 5.76
CA SER A 69 -7.40 -9.38 6.49
C SER A 69 -8.22 -8.42 5.62
N THR A 70 -9.53 -8.41 5.82
CA THR A 70 -10.48 -7.48 5.17
C THR A 70 -11.02 -6.42 6.14
N ALA A 71 -10.55 -6.44 7.38
CA ALA A 71 -10.92 -5.47 8.40
C ALA A 71 -10.37 -4.07 8.09
N PRO A 72 -10.87 -3.01 8.74
CA PRO A 72 -10.31 -1.68 8.60
C PRO A 72 -8.85 -1.61 9.09
N THR A 73 -8.03 -0.83 8.39
CA THR A 73 -6.65 -0.48 8.79
C THR A 73 -6.57 0.99 9.21
N PRO A 74 -5.54 1.39 9.98
CA PRO A 74 -5.13 2.79 10.04
C PRO A 74 -4.77 3.28 8.63
N GLY A 75 -5.10 4.53 8.27
CA GLY A 75 -4.81 5.04 6.94
C GLY A 75 -4.60 6.55 6.91
N CYS A 76 -4.35 7.12 5.72
CA CYS A 76 -4.25 8.56 5.56
C CYS A 76 -5.60 9.26 5.79
N ALA A 77 -5.54 10.51 6.24
CA ALA A 77 -6.69 11.42 6.39
C ALA A 77 -7.01 12.18 5.08
N CYS A 78 -6.67 11.55 3.95
CA CYS A 78 -6.81 12.03 2.59
C CYS A 78 -8.26 11.83 2.09
N ASP A 79 -8.81 12.79 1.34
CA ASP A 79 -10.20 12.78 0.83
C ASP A 79 -10.43 11.81 -0.36
#